data_AF-A0A3B0X1S4-F1
#
_entry.id   AF-A0A3B0X1S4-F1
#
_cell.length_a   1.000
_cell.length_b   1.000
_cell.length_c   1.000
_cell.angle_alpha   90.00
_cell.angle_beta   90.00
_cell.angle_gamma   90.00
#
_symmetry.space_group_name_H-M   'P 1'
#
loop_
_entity.id
_entity.type
_entity.pdbx_description
1 polymer ?
#
loop_
_entity_poly.entity_id
_entity_poly.type
_entity_poly.pdbx_seq_one_letter_code
_entity_poly.pdbx_strand_id
1 'polypeptide(L)' 'MDKDSIFVGRQPIYNPNLGLFAYELLFRSNADNNHSEITISGDEATSKVFVNTFLKWV' A
#
# COMPACT_ATOMS: atom_id res chain seq x y z
N MET A 1 19.28 -3.53 -3.61
CA MET A 1 17.89 -3.33 -3.16
C MET A 1 17.45 -4.61 -2.51
N ASP A 2 17.02 -4.53 -1.25
CA ASP A 2 16.51 -5.70 -0.54
C ASP A 2 15.22 -6.17 -1.21
N LYS A 3 15.19 -7.44 -1.60
CA LYS A 3 14.08 -8.06 -2.34
C LYS A 3 12.84 -8.26 -1.44
N ASP A 4 13.03 -8.16 -0.13
CA ASP A 4 12.02 -8.55 0.86
C ASP A 4 11.25 -7.40 1.49
N SER A 5 11.64 -6.16 1.20
CA SER A 5 11.00 -4.95 1.72
C SER A 5 9.48 -4.90 1.43
N ILE A 6 8.70 -4.57 2.45
CA ILE A 6 7.23 -4.44 2.39
C ILE A 6 6.88 -2.99 2.05
N PHE A 7 6.17 -2.78 0.93
CA PHE A 7 5.71 -1.45 0.52
C PHE A 7 4.18 -1.43 0.43
N VAL A 8 3.54 -0.74 1.38
CA VAL A 8 2.09 -0.48 1.41
C VAL A 8 1.86 0.95 1.91
N GLY A 9 1.28 1.79 1.07
CA GLY A 9 0.82 3.12 1.47
C GLY A 9 -0.46 3.00 2.29
N ARG A 10 -0.65 3.89 3.27
CA ARG A 10 -1.86 3.96 4.10
C ARG A 10 -2.37 5.39 4.11
N GLN A 11 -3.61 5.58 3.69
CA GLN A 11 -4.27 6.88 3.72
C GLN A 11 -5.39 6.86 4.77
N PRO A 12 -5.32 7.68 5.83
CA PRO A 12 -6.34 7.70 6.86
C PRO A 12 -7.66 8.25 6.31
N ILE A 13 -8.76 7.61 6.70
CA ILE A 13 -10.12 8.07 6.46
C ILE A 13 -10.66 8.49 7.83
N TYR A 14 -11.07 9.76 7.94
CA TYR A 14 -11.59 10.33 9.17
C TYR A 14 -13.12 10.29 9.19
N ASN A 15 -13.69 10.14 10.38
CA ASN A 15 -15.12 10.37 10.61
C ASN A 15 -15.43 11.89 10.67
N PRO A 16 -16.71 12.29 10.72
CA PRO A 16 -17.10 13.71 10.77
C PRO A 16 -16.54 14.50 11.96
N ASN A 17 -16.12 13.81 13.03
CA ASN A 17 -15.51 14.40 14.22
C ASN A 17 -13.97 14.42 14.13
N LEU A 18 -13.40 14.22 12.94
CA LEU A 18 -11.95 14.10 12.68
C LEU A 18 -11.26 12.96 13.46
N GLY A 19 -12.02 11.99 13.97
CA GLY A 19 -11.48 10.77 14.52
C GLY A 19 -11.07 9.81 13.41
N LEU A 20 -9.93 9.14 13.55
CA LEU A 20 -9.49 8.09 12.62
C LEU A 20 -10.54 6.97 12.59
N PHE A 21 -11.10 6.70 11.41
CA PHE A 21 -12.13 5.69 11.20
C PHE A 21 -11.58 4.45 10.51
N ALA A 22 -10.80 4.63 9.45
CA ALA A 22 -10.25 3.54 8.65
C ALA A 22 -8.97 3.98 7.94
N TYR A 23 -8.37 3.03 7.20
CA TYR A 23 -7.31 3.31 6.25
C TYR A 23 -7.68 2.76 4.88
N GLU A 24 -7.44 3.55 3.84
CA GLU A 24 -7.29 3.05 2.48
C GLU A 24 -5.87 2.52 2.29
N LEU A 25 -5.75 1.33 1.70
CA LEU A 25 -4.47 0.72 1.38
C LEU A 25 -4.10 1.03 -0.05
N LEU A 26 -2.89 1.55 -0.24
CA LEU A 26 -2.41 2.00 -1.54
C LEU A 26 -1.20 1.18 -1.96
N PHE A 27 -1.18 0.80 -3.24
CA PHE A 27 -0.01 0.17 -3.84
C PHE A 27 1.21 1.11 -3.83
N ARG A 28 2.38 0.55 -3.56
CA ARG A 28 3.69 1.22 -3.63
C ARG A 28 4.68 0.26 -4.29
N SER A 29 5.42 0.75 -5.28
CA SER A 29 6.45 -0.03 -5.98
C SER A 29 7.80 -0.02 -5.26
N ASN A 30 8.08 1.04 -4.48
CA ASN A 30 9.28 1.19 -3.64
C ASN A 30 9.02 2.24 -2.52
N ALA A 31 10.05 2.55 -1.72
CA ALA A 31 9.98 3.53 -0.62
C ALA A 31 9.90 4.99 -1.10
N ASP A 32 10.51 5.31 -2.24
CA ASP A 32 10.79 6.69 -2.64
C ASP A 32 9.76 7.25 -3.64
N ASN A 33 9.00 6.38 -4.32
CA ASN A 33 8.06 6.77 -5.36
C ASN A 33 6.64 6.81 -4.80
N ASN A 34 6.17 8.03 -4.51
CA ASN A 34 4.74 8.32 -4.32
C ASN A 34 3.93 8.26 -5.61
N HIS A 35 4.60 8.09 -6.75
CA HIS A 35 4.00 7.91 -8.06
C HIS A 35 4.01 6.42 -8.38
N SER A 36 2.87 5.88 -8.78
CA SER A 36 2.88 4.61 -9.49
C SER A 36 3.53 4.87 -10.83
N GLU A 37 4.82 4.56 -10.98
CA GLU A 37 5.36 4.24 -12.29
C GLU A 37 4.61 2.97 -12.74
N ILE A 38 3.46 3.17 -13.40
CA ILE A 38 2.55 2.09 -13.79
C ILE A 38 3.20 1.37 -14.97
N THR A 39 4.04 0.40 -14.65
CA THR A 39 4.50 -0.63 -15.59
C THR A 39 3.84 -1.99 -15.29
N ILE A 40 2.98 -2.06 -14.26
CA ILE A 40 2.29 -3.28 -13.83
C ILE A 40 0.77 -3.16 -14.00
N SER A 41 0.08 -4.29 -14.12
CA SER A 41 -1.39 -4.31 -14.21
C SER A 41 -2.05 -3.95 -12.87
N GLY A 42 -3.30 -3.49 -12.92
CA GLY A 42 -4.09 -3.20 -11.72
C GLY A 42 -4.32 -4.43 -10.83
N ASP A 43 -4.47 -5.61 -11.44
CA ASP A 43 -4.64 -6.88 -10.72
C ASP A 43 -3.36 -7.26 -9.97
N GLU A 44 -2.20 -7.05 -10.60
CA GLU A 44 -0.89 -7.28 -9.97
C GLU A 44 -0.67 -6.31 -8.80
N ALA A 45 -1.01 -5.04 -8.98
CA ALA A 45 -0.91 -4.03 -7.93
C ALA A 45 -1.79 -4.39 -6.72
N THR A 46 -3.04 -4.78 -6.97
CA THR A 46 -4.00 -5.19 -5.93
C THR A 46 -3.51 -6.43 -5.18
N SER A 47 -3.04 -7.44 -5.90
CA SER A 47 -2.50 -8.67 -5.31
C SER A 47 -1.31 -8.38 -4.41
N LYS A 48 -0.40 -7.48 -4.83
CA LYS A 48 0.76 -7.05 -4.02
C LYS A 48 0.33 -6.33 -2.74
N VAL A 49 -0.70 -5.48 -2.78
CA VAL A 49 -1.23 -4.82 -1.58
C VAL A 49 -1.76 -5.86 -0.58
N PHE A 50 -2.51 -6.85 -1.04
CA PHE A 50 -3.02 -7.92 -0.19
C PHE A 50 -1.90 -8.74 0.46
N VAL A 51 -0.95 -9.23 -0.34
CA VAL A 51 0.17 -10.04 0.15
C VAL A 51 1.01 -9.26 1.16
N ASN A 52 1.35 -8.01 0.84
CA ASN A 52 2.18 -7.18 1.70
C ASN A 52 1.47 -6.75 3.00
N THR A 53 0.14 -6.70 3.03
CA THR A 53 -0.62 -6.27 4.21
C THR A 53 -0.91 -7.41 5.18
N PHE A 54 -1.27 -8.59 4.66
CA PHE A 54 -1.82 -9.67 5.49
C PHE A 54 -0.90 -10.88 5.63
N LEU A 55 -0.03 -11.12 4.65
CA LEU A 55 0.76 -12.35 4.56
C LEU A 55 2.24 -12.12 4.85
N LYS A 56 2.78 -10.96 4.47
CA LYS A 56 4.14 -10.58 4.86
C LYS A 56 4.13 -9.94 6.25
N TRP A 57 4.56 -10.71 7.23
CA TRP A 57 5.04 -10.23 8.51
C TRP A 57 6.50 -10.70 8.62
N VAL A 58 7.43 -9.77 8.43
CA VAL A 58 8.87 -9.98 8.67
C VAL A 58 9.22 -9.19 9.93
#